data_AF-A0AAV2SGK6-F1
#
_entry.id   AF-A0AAV2SGK6-F1
#
_cell.length_a   1.000
_cell.length_b   1.000
_cell.length_c   1.000
_cell.angle_alpha   90.00
_cell.angle_beta   90.00
_cell.angle_gamma   90.00
#
_symmetry.space_group_name_H-M   'P 1'
#
loop_
_entity.id
_entity.type
_entity.pdbx_description
1 polymer ?
#
loop_
_entity_poly.entity_id
_entity_poly.type
_entity_poly.pdbx_seq_one_letter_code
_entity_poly.pdbx_strand_id
1 'polypeptide(L)'
;RKLKTLILACECEVSNAINDVQEDPNFAAGQKRFIKCLVAIYDRSPGDYLCVQPGGCPGLVKLVLPRMDDEDGDLADHMTKALANLSKLEELTGIPMLNSLAQLQANPDPPETLKLKQLNDIDTYNRRNMPDMENLTKILSNVKGIELFVSPNITKAFVERFKEVNFLKIELADFHIHISSFRSLSTLDIGLDFECAWPLVAALSRCRLQIQDLTLRNSTFKLGQGTEGTRPRIPSLQAVTLIKPSFIEGAAMRTLVGGCPNLCTIWITLSDDRNYCVDEFTDNLISDIAPHLSNLESFTAECQYKYNLYNELNCLLTMDAISLLLEHCPKLQTLGQLDCWNITDSDFTQLSLQVKIHNWDLKLLQGYEIS
;
A
#
# COMPACT_ATOMS: atom_id res chain seq x y z
N ARG A 1 -19.00 14.46 21.15
CA ARG A 1 -20.35 13.84 21.08
C ARG A 1 -20.88 13.61 19.66
N LYS A 2 -20.91 14.60 18.74
CA LYS A 2 -21.38 14.40 17.33
C LYS A 2 -20.27 14.07 16.32
N LEU A 3 -19.01 14.05 16.76
CA LEU A 3 -17.87 13.77 15.90
C LEU A 3 -17.99 12.36 15.31
N LYS A 4 -17.92 12.26 13.98
CA LYS A 4 -17.97 10.99 13.23
C LYS A 4 -16.60 10.56 12.70
N THR A 5 -15.72 11.53 12.45
CA THR A 5 -14.39 11.30 11.87
C THR A 5 -13.37 12.09 12.67
N LEU A 6 -12.27 11.43 13.03
CA LEU A 6 -11.11 12.07 13.61
C LEU A 6 -9.86 11.54 12.90
N ILE A 7 -9.09 12.45 12.30
CA ILE A 7 -7.83 12.15 11.61
C ILE A 7 -6.76 12.97 12.30
N LEU A 8 -5.77 12.28 12.87
CA LEU A 8 -4.63 12.85 13.59
C LEU A 8 -3.31 12.44 12.94
N ALA A 9 -3.35 11.83 11.76
CA ALA A 9 -2.17 11.49 10.99
C ALA A 9 -1.47 12.76 10.48
N CYS A 10 -0.14 12.77 10.62
CA CYS A 10 0.75 13.56 9.79
C CYS A 10 0.83 12.80 8.45
N GLU A 11 0.61 13.44 7.30
CA GLU A 11 0.93 12.89 5.96
C GLU A 11 2.46 12.85 5.76
N CYS A 12 3.16 12.45 6.80
CA CYS A 12 4.59 12.40 6.86
C CYS A 12 4.88 10.93 6.57
N GLU A 13 5.08 10.61 5.29
CA GLU A 13 5.74 9.38 4.85
C GLU A 13 7.16 9.35 5.46
N VAL A 14 7.25 9.21 6.78
CA VAL A 14 8.48 8.81 7.47
C VAL A 14 8.50 7.29 7.52
N SER A 15 8.19 6.68 6.39
CA SER A 15 8.44 5.27 6.12
C SER A 15 9.63 5.24 5.18
N ASN A 16 10.84 5.28 5.77
CA ASN A 16 12.07 4.64 5.29
C ASN A 16 13.32 4.98 6.13
N ALA A 17 13.23 5.84 7.17
CA ALA A 17 14.35 6.10 8.08
C ALA A 17 14.22 5.35 9.43
N ILE A 18 13.89 4.05 9.41
CA ILE A 18 13.84 3.21 10.63
C ILE A 18 15.07 2.31 10.69
N ASN A 19 16.26 2.89 10.80
CA ASN A 19 17.43 2.08 11.18
C ASN A 19 18.47 2.77 12.07
N ASP A 20 18.38 4.07 12.42
CA ASP A 20 19.43 4.68 13.26
C ASP A 20 19.05 5.95 14.04
N VAL A 21 17.76 6.17 14.36
CA VAL A 21 17.39 7.28 15.25
C VAL A 21 17.28 6.74 16.68
N GLN A 22 18.27 7.06 17.52
CA GLN A 22 18.11 6.94 18.98
C GLN A 22 16.78 7.57 19.36
N GLU A 23 15.88 6.81 19.99
CA GLU A 23 14.57 7.29 20.41
C GLU A 23 14.72 8.58 21.21
N ASP A 24 14.24 9.71 20.67
CA ASP A 24 14.18 10.97 21.40
C ASP A 24 13.22 10.80 22.59
N PRO A 25 13.70 10.90 23.85
CA PRO A 25 12.84 10.73 25.02
C PRO A 25 11.68 11.72 25.06
N ASN A 26 11.82 12.90 24.43
CA ASN A 26 10.75 13.89 24.33
C ASN A 26 9.67 13.46 23.34
N PHE A 27 10.05 12.77 22.26
CA PHE A 27 9.11 12.20 21.28
C PHE A 27 8.28 11.07 21.91
N ALA A 28 8.93 10.14 22.62
CA ALA A 28 8.26 9.08 23.38
C ALA A 28 7.33 9.67 24.47
N ALA A 29 7.76 10.71 25.20
CA ALA A 29 6.91 11.41 26.17
C ALA A 29 5.71 12.11 25.51
N GLY A 30 5.90 12.67 24.30
CA GLY A 30 4.84 13.25 23.47
C GLY A 30 3.80 12.23 23.03
N GLN A 31 4.24 11.05 22.55
CA GLN A 31 3.36 9.92 22.23
C GLN A 31 2.58 9.44 23.45
N LYS A 32 3.24 9.24 24.61
CA LYS A 32 2.57 8.84 25.86
C LYS A 32 1.53 9.89 26.31
N ARG A 33 1.80 11.19 26.13
CA ARG A 33 0.82 12.26 26.41
C ARG A 33 -0.34 12.26 25.41
N PHE A 34 -0.07 12.01 24.14
CA PHE A 34 -1.09 11.89 23.10
C PHE A 34 -2.03 10.70 23.36
N ILE A 35 -1.47 9.52 23.68
CA ILE A 35 -2.24 8.33 24.06
C ILE A 35 -3.11 8.63 25.28
N LYS A 36 -2.57 9.30 26.31
CA LYS A 36 -3.35 9.77 27.47
C LYS A 36 -4.48 10.74 27.10
N CYS A 37 -4.31 11.57 26.07
CA CYS A 37 -5.37 12.43 25.55
C CYS A 37 -6.41 11.67 24.70
N LEU A 38 -6.03 10.60 24.00
CA LEU A 38 -6.98 9.73 23.28
C LEU A 38 -7.96 9.05 24.25
N VAL A 39 -7.54 8.78 25.48
CA VAL A 39 -8.42 8.32 26.57
C VAL A 39 -9.60 9.27 26.79
N ALA A 40 -9.44 10.57 26.49
CA ALA A 40 -10.54 11.53 26.58
C ALA A 40 -11.61 11.39 25.51
N ILE A 41 -11.33 10.66 24.43
CA ILE A 41 -12.32 10.36 23.39
C ILE A 41 -13.26 9.24 23.86
N TYR A 42 -12.82 8.37 24.79
CA TYR A 42 -13.51 7.12 25.11
C TYR A 42 -13.91 6.99 26.59
N ASP A 43 -13.10 7.49 27.53
CA ASP A 43 -13.25 7.18 28.95
C ASP A 43 -13.38 8.40 29.89
N ARG A 44 -12.68 9.54 29.70
CA ARG A 44 -12.83 10.77 30.54
C ARG A 44 -12.04 11.97 30.01
N SER A 45 -12.57 13.19 30.19
CA SER A 45 -11.78 14.43 30.12
C SER A 45 -10.48 14.32 30.94
N PRO A 46 -9.33 14.87 30.49
CA PRO A 46 -8.12 14.86 31.31
C PRO A 46 -8.38 15.59 32.64
N GLY A 47 -8.40 14.85 33.76
CA GLY A 47 -8.52 15.41 35.12
C GLY A 47 -9.76 15.06 35.94
N ASP A 48 -10.64 14.12 35.54
CA ASP A 48 -11.89 13.85 36.27
C ASP A 48 -11.96 12.45 36.94
N TYR A 49 -11.95 12.44 38.29
CA TYR A 49 -11.94 11.23 39.13
C TYR A 49 -13.29 10.92 39.80
N LEU A 50 -14.38 11.62 39.50
CA LEU A 50 -15.66 11.41 40.19
C LEU A 50 -16.85 11.58 39.21
N CYS A 51 -17.63 10.51 38.98
CA CYS A 51 -19.03 10.47 38.46
C CYS A 51 -19.34 9.96 37.01
N VAL A 52 -19.83 8.71 36.95
CA VAL A 52 -21.08 8.15 36.34
C VAL A 52 -21.51 8.38 34.86
N GLN A 53 -20.92 9.23 34.00
CA GLN A 53 -21.25 9.15 32.54
C GLN A 53 -20.07 9.45 31.61
N PRO A 54 -19.78 8.60 30.59
CA PRO A 54 -18.64 8.81 29.70
C PRO A 54 -18.88 10.00 28.76
N GLY A 55 -17.97 10.98 28.81
CA GLY A 55 -17.98 12.20 28.00
C GLY A 55 -17.54 12.03 26.54
N GLY A 56 -17.35 10.80 26.07
CA GLY A 56 -16.70 10.47 24.80
C GLY A 56 -17.47 10.78 23.51
N CYS A 57 -16.96 10.24 22.40
CA CYS A 57 -17.57 10.32 21.06
C CYS A 57 -18.13 8.95 20.61
N PRO A 58 -19.25 8.46 21.19
CA PRO A 58 -19.82 7.15 20.84
C PRO A 58 -20.38 7.08 19.39
N GLY A 59 -20.48 8.24 18.73
CA GLY A 59 -20.84 8.36 17.32
C GLY A 59 -19.68 8.25 16.34
N LEU A 60 -18.46 8.01 16.82
CA LEU A 60 -17.27 7.93 15.98
C LEU A 60 -17.35 6.71 15.05
N VAL A 61 -17.09 6.95 13.77
CA VAL A 61 -17.12 5.96 12.69
C VAL A 61 -15.72 5.71 12.16
N LYS A 62 -14.90 6.77 12.06
CA LYS A 62 -13.52 6.70 11.55
C LYS A 62 -12.54 7.34 12.53
N LEU A 63 -11.51 6.60 12.89
CA LEU A 63 -10.37 7.08 13.68
C LEU A 63 -9.06 6.73 12.95
N VAL A 64 -8.31 7.76 12.56
CA VAL A 64 -6.98 7.60 11.96
C VAL A 64 -5.98 8.23 12.90
N LEU A 65 -5.08 7.41 13.44
CA LEU A 65 -4.02 7.84 14.34
C LEU A 65 -2.67 7.88 13.59
N PRO A 66 -1.72 8.72 14.04
CA PRO A 66 -0.34 8.56 13.58
C PRO A 66 0.13 7.15 13.92
N ARG A 67 1.04 6.60 13.11
CA ARG A 67 1.64 5.31 13.41
C ARG A 67 2.36 5.39 14.75
N MET A 68 1.93 4.55 15.70
CA MET A 68 2.51 4.46 17.03
C MET A 68 2.94 3.02 17.27
N ASP A 69 4.18 2.85 17.70
CA ASP A 69 4.66 1.58 18.21
C ASP A 69 4.16 1.38 19.66
N ASP A 70 3.95 0.13 20.03
CA ASP A 70 3.39 -0.24 21.33
C ASP A 70 4.34 -1.19 22.04
N GLU A 71 5.46 -0.65 22.50
CA GLU A 71 6.49 -1.42 23.20
C GLU A 71 6.01 -1.92 24.56
N ASP A 72 5.26 -1.08 25.29
CA ASP A 72 4.84 -1.32 26.67
C ASP A 72 3.44 -1.98 26.77
N GLY A 73 2.67 -2.08 25.68
CA GLY A 73 1.29 -2.59 25.67
C GLY A 73 0.24 -1.55 26.09
N ASP A 74 0.66 -0.37 26.54
CA ASP A 74 -0.22 0.73 26.96
C ASP A 74 -1.16 1.15 25.83
N LEU A 75 -0.69 1.22 24.59
CA LEU A 75 -1.54 1.63 23.46
C LEU A 75 -2.60 0.56 23.19
N ALA A 76 -2.23 -0.72 23.20
CA ALA A 76 -3.17 -1.80 23.03
C ALA A 76 -4.30 -1.75 24.08
N ASP A 77 -3.97 -1.52 25.36
CA ASP A 77 -4.93 -1.44 26.46
C ASP A 77 -5.97 -0.32 26.27
N HIS A 78 -5.53 0.87 25.87
CA HIS A 78 -6.43 1.99 25.62
C HIS A 78 -7.32 1.73 24.41
N MET A 79 -6.79 1.10 23.38
CA MET A 79 -7.54 0.76 22.17
C MET A 79 -8.53 -0.38 22.41
N THR A 80 -8.20 -1.35 23.26
CA THR A 80 -9.12 -2.37 23.75
C THR A 80 -10.37 -1.75 24.39
N LYS A 81 -10.19 -0.74 25.24
CA LYS A 81 -11.31 0.02 25.84
C LYS A 81 -12.09 0.80 24.79
N ALA A 82 -11.40 1.37 23.80
CA ALA A 82 -12.05 2.09 22.69
C ALA A 82 -12.94 1.15 21.87
N LEU A 83 -12.43 -0.03 21.49
CA LEU A 83 -13.18 -1.05 20.74
C LEU A 83 -14.41 -1.56 21.50
N ALA A 84 -14.31 -1.70 22.84
CA ALA A 84 -15.45 -2.10 23.66
C ALA A 84 -16.59 -1.05 23.70
N ASN A 85 -16.25 0.25 23.61
CA ASN A 85 -17.22 1.34 23.79
C ASN A 85 -17.69 2.00 22.49
N LEU A 86 -16.91 1.91 21.40
CA LEU A 86 -17.21 2.53 20.10
C LEU A 86 -17.92 1.57 19.15
N SER A 87 -19.15 1.20 19.49
CA SER A 87 -19.99 0.27 18.70
C SER A 87 -20.29 0.70 17.25
N LYS A 88 -19.94 1.94 16.86
CA LYS A 88 -20.13 2.49 15.51
C LYS A 88 -18.84 2.61 14.71
N LEU A 89 -17.69 2.24 15.28
CA LEU A 89 -16.40 2.35 14.61
C LEU A 89 -16.32 1.36 13.45
N GLU A 90 -16.09 1.89 12.26
CA GLU A 90 -15.93 1.14 11.01
C GLU A 90 -14.48 1.15 10.51
N GLU A 91 -13.71 2.19 10.84
CA GLU A 91 -12.32 2.33 10.39
C GLU A 91 -11.43 2.78 11.55
N LEU A 92 -10.33 2.05 11.74
CA LEU A 92 -9.32 2.29 12.77
C LEU A 92 -7.93 1.97 12.20
N THR A 93 -7.02 2.94 12.20
CA THR A 93 -5.66 2.79 11.68
C THR A 93 -4.62 3.45 12.58
N GLY A 94 -3.36 3.02 12.45
CA GLY A 94 -2.21 3.59 13.17
C GLY A 94 -1.93 2.96 14.52
N ILE A 95 -2.48 1.77 14.81
CA ILE A 95 -2.34 1.09 16.09
C ILE A 95 -2.06 -0.42 15.93
N PRO A 96 -1.49 -1.09 16.95
CA PRO A 96 -1.28 -2.54 17.00
C PRO A 96 -2.60 -3.32 17.17
N MET A 97 -3.45 -3.38 16.15
CA MET A 97 -4.81 -3.94 16.24
C MET A 97 -4.89 -5.35 16.81
N LEU A 98 -3.97 -6.27 16.47
CA LEU A 98 -4.00 -7.66 16.89
C LEU A 98 -3.82 -7.81 18.40
N ASN A 99 -2.96 -6.99 19.02
CA ASN A 99 -2.79 -6.97 20.47
C ASN A 99 -4.06 -6.47 21.16
N SER A 100 -4.64 -5.37 20.67
CA SER A 100 -5.91 -4.86 21.21
C SER A 100 -7.05 -5.85 21.06
N LEU A 101 -7.15 -6.53 19.93
CA LEU A 101 -8.19 -7.52 19.69
C LEU A 101 -8.02 -8.76 20.56
N ALA A 102 -6.78 -9.18 20.86
CA ALA A 102 -6.50 -10.28 21.78
C ALA A 102 -6.89 -9.92 23.23
N GLN A 103 -6.55 -8.72 23.69
CA GLN A 103 -6.94 -8.24 25.01
C GLN A 103 -8.45 -8.02 25.13
N LEU A 104 -9.12 -7.58 24.06
CA LEU A 104 -10.57 -7.41 24.02
C LEU A 104 -11.30 -8.71 24.36
N GLN A 105 -10.74 -9.88 24.03
CA GLN A 105 -11.32 -11.18 24.37
C GLN A 105 -11.33 -11.43 25.89
N ALA A 106 -10.37 -10.87 26.60
CA ALA A 106 -10.25 -10.98 28.05
C ALA A 106 -11.12 -9.95 28.80
N ASN A 107 -11.80 -9.02 28.10
CA ASN A 107 -12.70 -8.09 28.75
C ASN A 107 -13.90 -8.83 29.39
N PRO A 108 -14.44 -8.36 30.53
CA PRO A 108 -15.58 -8.99 31.19
C PRO A 108 -16.87 -9.04 30.36
N ASP A 109 -17.03 -8.10 29.42
CA ASP A 109 -18.19 -7.96 28.53
C ASP A 109 -17.72 -7.56 27.12
N PRO A 110 -17.11 -8.50 26.36
CA PRO A 110 -16.58 -8.20 25.05
C PRO A 110 -17.72 -8.10 24.04
N PRO A 111 -17.65 -7.16 23.07
CA PRO A 111 -18.66 -7.08 22.03
C PRO A 111 -18.64 -8.37 21.19
N GLU A 112 -19.82 -8.95 20.92
CA GLU A 112 -19.93 -10.17 20.10
C GLU A 112 -19.39 -9.97 18.68
N THR A 113 -19.58 -8.77 18.14
CA THR A 113 -19.10 -8.35 16.82
C THR A 113 -18.72 -6.88 16.83
N LEU A 114 -17.74 -6.52 16.00
CA LEU A 114 -17.35 -5.15 15.71
C LEU A 114 -17.88 -4.73 14.33
N LYS A 115 -18.13 -3.43 14.16
CA LYS A 115 -18.51 -2.84 12.86
C LYS A 115 -17.32 -2.52 11.95
N LEU A 116 -16.11 -2.89 12.38
CA LEU A 116 -14.89 -2.66 11.63
C LEU A 116 -14.99 -3.28 10.22
N LYS A 117 -14.73 -2.42 9.23
CA LYS A 117 -14.63 -2.77 7.82
C LYS A 117 -13.19 -2.94 7.38
N GLN A 118 -12.25 -2.35 8.12
CA GLN A 118 -10.82 -2.48 7.87
C GLN A 118 -10.07 -2.94 9.12
N LEU A 119 -9.10 -3.82 8.90
CA LEU A 119 -8.10 -4.23 9.88
C LEU A 119 -6.74 -3.76 9.39
N ASN A 120 -5.97 -3.10 10.26
CA ASN A 120 -4.62 -2.62 9.99
C ASN A 120 -3.72 -3.01 11.16
N ASP A 121 -2.67 -3.80 10.94
CA ASP A 121 -1.61 -4.03 11.93
C ASP A 121 -0.26 -4.14 11.22
N ILE A 122 0.73 -3.46 11.80
CA ILE A 122 2.11 -3.45 11.32
C ILE A 122 2.98 -3.75 12.53
N ASP A 123 3.75 -4.83 12.44
CA ASP A 123 4.73 -5.26 13.41
C ASP A 123 6.05 -5.55 12.69
N THR A 124 6.91 -4.53 12.67
CA THR A 124 8.23 -4.60 12.05
C THR A 124 9.19 -5.53 12.79
N TYR A 125 8.86 -5.96 14.00
CA TYR A 125 9.75 -6.77 14.84
C TYR A 125 9.27 -8.22 15.02
N ASN A 126 8.17 -8.62 14.38
CA ASN A 126 7.60 -9.97 14.48
C ASN A 126 7.40 -10.46 15.93
N ARG A 127 7.02 -9.55 16.83
CA ARG A 127 6.75 -9.79 18.25
C ARG A 127 5.32 -10.23 18.52
N ARG A 128 4.40 -10.17 17.54
CA ARG A 128 3.00 -10.59 17.73
C ARG A 128 2.88 -12.09 18.04
N ASN A 129 2.09 -12.41 19.05
CA ASN A 129 1.63 -13.77 19.29
C ASN A 129 0.59 -14.18 18.24
N MET A 130 0.47 -15.49 18.01
CA MET A 130 -0.57 -16.03 17.14
C MET A 130 -1.95 -15.70 17.72
N PRO A 131 -2.83 -14.99 16.99
CA PRO A 131 -4.16 -14.68 17.50
C PRO A 131 -5.09 -15.89 17.42
N ASP A 132 -6.12 -15.89 18.27
CA ASP A 132 -7.25 -16.83 18.14
C ASP A 132 -8.09 -16.46 16.91
N MET A 133 -7.85 -17.17 15.81
CA MET A 133 -8.52 -16.95 14.54
C MET A 133 -10.01 -17.28 14.56
N GLU A 134 -10.47 -18.20 15.42
CA GLU A 134 -11.89 -18.54 15.50
C GLU A 134 -12.66 -17.38 16.11
N ASN A 135 -12.16 -16.83 17.21
CA ASN A 135 -12.79 -15.66 17.80
C ASN A 135 -12.60 -14.39 16.95
N LEU A 136 -11.44 -14.20 16.32
CA LEU A 136 -11.20 -13.06 15.43
C LEU A 136 -12.17 -13.04 14.25
N THR A 137 -12.41 -14.17 13.60
CA THR A 137 -13.35 -14.23 12.47
C THR A 137 -14.79 -13.94 12.89
N LYS A 138 -15.17 -14.34 14.11
CA LYS A 138 -16.48 -13.99 14.69
C LYS A 138 -16.58 -12.49 14.95
N ILE A 139 -15.60 -11.91 15.64
CA ILE A 139 -15.67 -10.50 16.05
C ILE A 139 -15.48 -9.53 14.87
N LEU A 140 -14.72 -9.93 13.84
CA LEU A 140 -14.41 -9.15 12.64
C LEU A 140 -15.24 -9.56 11.41
N SER A 141 -16.49 -9.99 11.61
CA SER A 141 -17.35 -10.52 10.54
C SER A 141 -17.64 -9.54 9.39
N ASN A 142 -17.45 -8.23 9.62
CA ASN A 142 -17.73 -7.17 8.66
C ASN A 142 -16.50 -6.68 7.89
N VAL A 143 -15.30 -7.23 8.18
CA VAL A 143 -14.06 -6.78 7.57
C VAL A 143 -14.04 -7.10 6.07
N LYS A 144 -13.71 -6.08 5.28
CA LYS A 144 -13.54 -6.13 3.84
C LYS A 144 -12.14 -5.73 3.38
N GLY A 145 -11.41 -4.94 4.19
CA GLY A 145 -10.02 -4.60 3.93
C GLY A 145 -9.09 -5.10 5.03
N ILE A 146 -7.96 -5.68 4.64
CA ILE A 146 -6.91 -6.12 5.57
C ILE A 146 -5.58 -5.53 5.14
N GLU A 147 -4.89 -4.86 6.04
CA GLU A 147 -3.49 -4.45 5.93
C GLU A 147 -2.69 -5.10 7.06
N LEU A 148 -1.79 -6.03 6.73
CA LEU A 148 -1.01 -6.79 7.69
C LEU A 148 0.45 -6.92 7.25
N PHE A 149 1.34 -6.26 8.00
CA PHE A 149 2.79 -6.44 7.88
C PHE A 149 3.30 -7.04 9.18
N VAL A 150 3.14 -8.35 9.31
CA VAL A 150 3.44 -9.14 10.51
C VAL A 150 4.08 -10.46 10.08
N SER A 151 4.42 -11.31 11.04
CA SER A 151 5.08 -12.59 10.73
C SER A 151 4.31 -13.42 9.69
N PRO A 152 5.01 -14.13 8.78
CA PRO A 152 4.35 -14.89 7.70
C PRO A 152 3.32 -15.91 8.19
N ASN A 153 3.54 -16.51 9.36
CA ASN A 153 2.60 -17.46 9.96
C ASN A 153 1.25 -16.82 10.30
N ILE A 154 1.27 -15.60 10.85
CA ILE A 154 0.05 -14.85 11.16
C ILE A 154 -0.62 -14.42 9.86
N THR A 155 0.14 -13.85 8.92
CA THR A 155 -0.38 -13.43 7.60
C THR A 155 -1.08 -14.59 6.89
N LYS A 156 -0.47 -15.78 6.88
CA LYS A 156 -1.06 -16.99 6.31
C LYS A 156 -2.37 -17.38 6.99
N ALA A 157 -2.43 -17.36 8.32
CA ALA A 157 -3.64 -17.66 9.06
C ALA A 157 -4.79 -16.69 8.68
N PHE A 158 -4.50 -15.40 8.52
CA PHE A 158 -5.46 -14.41 8.04
C PHE A 158 -5.94 -14.70 6.63
N VAL A 159 -5.00 -14.94 5.71
CA VAL A 159 -5.29 -15.30 4.33
C VAL A 159 -6.21 -16.52 4.30
N GLU A 160 -5.96 -17.55 5.11
CA GLU A 160 -6.76 -18.78 5.18
C GLU A 160 -8.18 -18.61 5.74
N ARG A 161 -8.46 -17.53 6.48
CA ARG A 161 -9.73 -17.32 7.18
C ARG A 161 -10.59 -16.22 6.59
N PHE A 162 -9.99 -15.13 6.12
CA PHE A 162 -10.71 -13.94 5.63
C PHE A 162 -10.81 -13.92 4.10
N LYS A 163 -11.66 -14.78 3.54
CA LYS A 163 -11.79 -14.98 2.07
C LYS A 163 -12.70 -13.99 1.35
N GLU A 164 -13.55 -13.30 2.12
CA GLU A 164 -14.58 -12.38 1.61
C GLU A 164 -14.13 -10.91 1.57
N VAL A 165 -12.84 -10.67 1.70
CA VAL A 165 -12.20 -9.35 1.60
C VAL A 165 -12.14 -8.89 0.15
N ASN A 166 -12.23 -7.58 -0.06
CA ASN A 166 -12.04 -6.94 -1.35
C ASN A 166 -10.69 -6.20 -1.46
N PHE A 167 -10.08 -5.87 -0.33
CA PHE A 167 -8.78 -5.22 -0.24
C PHE A 167 -7.83 -6.03 0.65
N LEU A 168 -6.63 -6.29 0.14
CA LEU A 168 -5.58 -7.00 0.88
C LEU A 168 -4.24 -6.31 0.65
N LYS A 169 -3.57 -5.89 1.73
CA LYS A 169 -2.22 -5.35 1.75
C LYS A 169 -1.35 -6.15 2.70
N ILE A 170 -0.48 -7.02 2.19
CA ILE A 170 0.23 -8.01 3.02
C ILE A 170 1.66 -8.29 2.53
N GLU A 171 2.43 -9.03 3.33
CA GLU A 171 3.69 -9.64 2.90
C GLU A 171 3.58 -11.17 2.99
N LEU A 172 3.60 -11.85 1.83
CA LEU A 172 3.50 -13.31 1.76
C LEU A 172 3.94 -13.83 0.38
N ALA A 173 5.20 -14.29 0.28
CA ALA A 173 5.80 -14.75 -0.98
C ALA A 173 5.00 -15.85 -1.70
N ASP A 174 4.43 -16.80 -0.97
CA ASP A 174 3.70 -17.94 -1.52
C ASP A 174 2.18 -17.70 -1.69
N PHE A 175 1.71 -16.46 -1.59
CA PHE A 175 0.26 -16.12 -1.66
C PHE A 175 -0.47 -16.68 -2.89
N HIS A 176 0.25 -16.88 -4.00
CA HIS A 176 -0.27 -17.48 -5.22
C HIS A 176 -0.95 -18.85 -5.03
N ILE A 177 -0.60 -19.62 -3.99
CA ILE A 177 -1.26 -20.90 -3.67
C ILE A 177 -2.64 -20.71 -3.03
N HIS A 178 -2.87 -19.57 -2.39
CA HIS A 178 -4.09 -19.27 -1.66
C HIS A 178 -5.13 -18.52 -2.49
N ILE A 179 -4.74 -17.93 -3.62
CA ILE A 179 -5.55 -16.96 -4.34
C ILE A 179 -6.91 -17.48 -4.83
N SER A 180 -7.00 -18.78 -5.14
CA SER A 180 -8.21 -19.44 -5.65
C SER A 180 -9.37 -19.45 -4.65
N SER A 181 -9.08 -19.20 -3.37
CA SER A 181 -10.08 -19.18 -2.31
C SER A 181 -10.78 -17.83 -2.14
N PHE A 182 -10.25 -16.77 -2.75
CA PHE A 182 -10.87 -15.44 -2.71
C PHE A 182 -11.93 -15.34 -3.80
N ARG A 183 -13.01 -14.60 -3.51
CA ARG A 183 -14.11 -14.38 -4.48
C ARG A 183 -14.35 -12.91 -4.80
N SER A 184 -14.05 -12.04 -3.85
CA SER A 184 -14.40 -10.62 -3.89
C SER A 184 -13.18 -9.69 -3.96
N LEU A 185 -11.96 -10.26 -4.00
CA LEU A 185 -10.72 -9.50 -4.02
C LEU A 185 -10.62 -8.67 -5.30
N SER A 186 -10.53 -7.34 -5.14
CA SER A 186 -10.40 -6.36 -6.22
C SER A 186 -9.09 -5.57 -6.15
N THR A 187 -8.55 -5.39 -4.95
CA THR A 187 -7.30 -4.65 -4.74
C THR A 187 -6.32 -5.53 -3.96
N LEU A 188 -5.15 -5.76 -4.54
CA LEU A 188 -4.08 -6.55 -3.94
C LEU A 188 -2.79 -5.73 -3.91
N ASP A 189 -2.28 -5.46 -2.73
CA ASP A 189 -0.96 -4.89 -2.49
C ASP A 189 -0.11 -5.94 -1.75
N ILE A 190 0.95 -6.43 -2.36
CA ILE A 190 1.69 -7.57 -1.81
C ILE A 190 3.20 -7.41 -1.89
N GLY A 191 3.85 -7.61 -0.75
CA GLY A 191 5.28 -7.85 -0.64
C GLY A 191 5.63 -9.31 -0.94
N LEU A 192 6.58 -9.50 -1.85
CA LEU A 192 7.03 -10.82 -2.28
C LEU A 192 8.45 -11.17 -1.82
N ASP A 193 9.06 -10.37 -0.94
CA ASP A 193 10.40 -10.63 -0.38
C ASP A 193 11.45 -11.02 -1.45
N PHE A 194 11.49 -10.22 -2.52
CA PHE A 194 12.34 -10.37 -3.71
C PHE A 194 12.08 -11.61 -4.58
N GLU A 195 11.06 -12.40 -4.27
CA GLU A 195 10.64 -13.54 -5.09
C GLU A 195 10.08 -13.14 -6.46
N CYS A 196 10.01 -14.12 -7.34
CA CYS A 196 9.44 -13.93 -8.67
C CYS A 196 7.93 -13.67 -8.59
N ALA A 197 7.45 -12.58 -9.18
CA ALA A 197 6.03 -12.22 -9.19
C ALA A 197 5.17 -13.06 -10.15
N TRP A 198 5.78 -13.71 -11.14
CA TRP A 198 5.04 -14.35 -12.23
C TRP A 198 4.09 -15.48 -11.80
N PRO A 199 4.43 -16.36 -10.82
CA PRO A 199 3.49 -17.34 -10.29
C PRO A 199 2.18 -16.71 -9.78
N LEU A 200 2.27 -15.54 -9.14
CA LEU A 200 1.10 -14.79 -8.69
C LEU A 200 0.28 -14.26 -9.87
N VAL A 201 0.92 -13.60 -10.84
CA VAL A 201 0.26 -13.10 -12.06
C VAL A 201 -0.44 -14.22 -12.82
N ALA A 202 0.21 -15.37 -12.95
CA ALA A 202 -0.37 -16.55 -13.60
C ALA A 202 -1.54 -17.13 -12.79
N ALA A 203 -1.48 -17.12 -11.45
CA ALA A 203 -2.56 -17.58 -10.59
C ALA A 203 -3.77 -16.63 -10.64
N LEU A 204 -3.54 -15.32 -10.66
CA LEU A 204 -4.55 -14.27 -10.85
C LEU A 204 -5.34 -14.49 -12.14
N SER A 205 -4.64 -14.69 -13.25
CA SER A 205 -5.28 -14.95 -14.53
C SER A 205 -6.10 -16.25 -14.54
N ARG A 206 -5.57 -17.33 -13.95
CA ARG A 206 -6.27 -18.63 -13.90
C ARG A 206 -7.54 -18.57 -13.06
N CYS A 207 -7.52 -17.85 -11.94
CA CYS A 207 -8.65 -17.77 -11.02
C CYS A 207 -9.74 -16.79 -11.47
N ARG A 208 -9.50 -15.99 -12.51
CA ARG A 208 -10.46 -15.01 -13.07
C ARG A 208 -11.02 -14.04 -12.01
N LEU A 209 -10.20 -13.67 -11.04
CA LEU A 209 -10.54 -12.65 -10.06
C LEU A 209 -10.75 -11.30 -10.74
N GLN A 210 -11.65 -10.49 -10.19
CA GLN A 210 -11.93 -9.14 -10.67
C GLN A 210 -10.95 -8.13 -10.06
N ILE A 211 -9.64 -8.44 -10.11
CA ILE A 211 -8.59 -7.54 -9.62
C ILE A 211 -8.52 -6.32 -10.54
N GLN A 212 -8.69 -5.15 -9.95
CA GLN A 212 -8.62 -3.83 -10.56
C GLN A 212 -7.26 -3.19 -10.28
N ASP A 213 -6.74 -3.33 -9.06
CA ASP A 213 -5.47 -2.75 -8.65
C ASP A 213 -4.52 -3.83 -8.16
N LEU A 214 -3.33 -3.88 -8.74
CA LEU A 214 -2.26 -4.79 -8.34
C LEU A 214 -0.99 -4.01 -8.01
N THR A 215 -0.60 -4.01 -6.74
CA THR A 215 0.69 -3.51 -6.28
C THR A 215 1.60 -4.67 -5.93
N LEU A 216 2.77 -4.73 -6.55
CA LEU A 216 3.82 -5.71 -6.29
C LEU A 216 5.01 -4.99 -5.65
N ARG A 217 5.32 -5.33 -4.40
CA ARG A 217 6.43 -4.76 -3.64
C ARG A 217 7.59 -5.75 -3.57
N ASN A 218 8.81 -5.24 -3.68
CA ASN A 218 10.04 -6.01 -3.51
C ASN A 218 9.98 -7.31 -4.32
N SER A 219 9.85 -7.22 -5.65
CA SER A 219 9.62 -8.39 -6.50
C SER A 219 10.57 -8.45 -7.66
N THR A 220 10.95 -9.67 -8.06
CA THR A 220 11.60 -9.91 -9.35
C THR A 220 10.51 -10.09 -10.41
N PHE A 221 10.39 -9.15 -11.35
CA PHE A 221 9.36 -9.19 -12.39
C PHE A 221 9.89 -9.80 -13.70
N LYS A 222 9.98 -11.13 -13.74
CA LYS A 222 10.46 -11.91 -14.89
C LYS A 222 9.53 -13.08 -15.22
N LEU A 223 9.53 -13.55 -16.46
CA LEU A 223 8.83 -14.77 -16.85
C LEU A 223 9.41 -15.96 -16.07
N GLY A 224 8.54 -16.77 -15.47
CA GLY A 224 8.95 -17.99 -14.79
C GLY A 224 9.41 -19.06 -15.77
N GLN A 225 10.31 -19.96 -15.35
CA GLN A 225 10.64 -21.14 -16.15
C GLN A 225 9.39 -21.99 -16.41
N GLY A 226 9.20 -22.45 -17.64
CA GLY A 226 8.02 -23.22 -18.05
C GLY A 226 6.75 -22.38 -18.26
N THR A 227 6.86 -21.05 -18.27
CA THR A 227 5.73 -20.13 -18.51
C THR A 227 5.74 -19.51 -19.91
N GLU A 228 6.70 -19.92 -20.74
CA GLU A 228 6.79 -19.57 -22.17
C GLU A 228 5.46 -19.90 -22.87
N GLY A 229 4.78 -18.87 -23.36
CA GLY A 229 3.48 -18.99 -24.03
C GLY A 229 2.24 -18.84 -23.14
N THR A 230 2.38 -18.79 -21.80
CA THR A 230 1.27 -18.39 -20.94
C THR A 230 1.09 -16.88 -21.01
N ARG A 231 0.02 -16.44 -21.67
CA ARG A 231 -0.40 -15.04 -21.70
C ARG A 231 -1.43 -14.84 -20.58
N PRO A 232 -1.04 -14.27 -19.42
CA PRO A 232 -2.01 -13.97 -18.38
C PRO A 232 -3.05 -13.04 -18.98
N ARG A 233 -4.32 -13.34 -18.74
CA ARG A 233 -5.46 -12.48 -19.08
C ARG A 233 -6.10 -12.05 -17.78
N ILE A 234 -6.02 -10.75 -17.48
CA ILE A 234 -6.63 -10.12 -16.31
C ILE A 234 -7.40 -8.90 -16.83
N PRO A 235 -8.55 -9.10 -17.49
CA PRO A 235 -9.26 -8.01 -18.15
C PRO A 235 -9.83 -6.97 -17.18
N SER A 236 -9.96 -7.30 -15.89
CA SER A 236 -10.42 -6.35 -14.87
C SER A 236 -9.33 -5.37 -14.42
N LEU A 237 -8.05 -5.64 -14.73
CA LEU A 237 -6.92 -4.88 -14.21
C LEU A 237 -6.87 -3.49 -14.85
N GLN A 238 -6.87 -2.46 -14.00
CA GLN A 238 -6.86 -1.04 -14.35
C GLN A 238 -5.56 -0.36 -13.92
N ALA A 239 -5.00 -0.77 -12.79
CA ALA A 239 -3.76 -0.22 -12.26
C ALA A 239 -2.76 -1.31 -11.91
N VAL A 240 -1.50 -1.09 -12.32
CA VAL A 240 -0.35 -1.88 -11.88
C VAL A 240 0.67 -0.95 -11.25
N THR A 241 1.07 -1.27 -10.04
CA THR A 241 2.12 -0.56 -9.30
C THR A 241 3.26 -1.53 -9.00
N LEU A 242 4.48 -1.21 -9.42
CA LEU A 242 5.69 -1.94 -9.05
C LEU A 242 6.48 -1.09 -8.07
N ILE A 243 6.67 -1.56 -6.84
CA ILE A 243 7.38 -0.82 -5.79
C ILE A 243 8.68 -1.55 -5.47
N LYS A 244 9.80 -0.85 -5.65
CA LYS A 244 11.15 -1.39 -5.43
C LYS A 244 11.33 -2.76 -6.11
N PRO A 245 10.99 -2.91 -7.41
CA PRO A 245 11.26 -4.16 -8.11
C PRO A 245 12.77 -4.38 -8.17
N SER A 246 13.22 -5.59 -7.86
CA SER A 246 14.64 -5.95 -8.01
C SER A 246 15.04 -6.12 -9.47
N PHE A 247 14.08 -6.33 -10.36
CA PHE A 247 14.32 -6.63 -11.77
C PHE A 247 13.01 -6.50 -12.57
N ILE A 248 13.07 -6.00 -13.80
CA ILE A 248 11.92 -5.93 -14.72
C ILE A 248 12.33 -6.43 -16.10
N GLU A 249 11.92 -7.66 -16.42
CA GLU A 249 12.12 -8.22 -17.75
C GLU A 249 11.09 -7.63 -18.73
N GLY A 250 11.55 -7.08 -19.85
CA GLY A 250 10.65 -6.52 -20.85
C GLY A 250 9.67 -7.52 -21.46
N ALA A 251 10.06 -8.79 -21.61
CA ALA A 251 9.17 -9.84 -22.05
C ALA A 251 8.02 -10.10 -21.06
N ALA A 252 8.30 -10.05 -19.76
CA ALA A 252 7.29 -10.19 -18.71
C ALA A 252 6.31 -9.01 -18.72
N MET A 253 6.83 -7.78 -18.78
CA MET A 253 6.00 -6.57 -18.82
C MET A 253 5.13 -6.54 -20.07
N ARG A 254 5.70 -6.80 -21.25
CA ARG A 254 4.95 -6.91 -22.53
C ARG A 254 3.83 -7.94 -22.44
N THR A 255 4.13 -9.10 -21.86
CA THR A 255 3.17 -10.19 -21.72
C THR A 255 2.04 -9.85 -20.75
N LEU A 256 2.33 -9.12 -19.66
CA LEU A 256 1.32 -8.60 -18.75
C LEU A 256 0.41 -7.58 -19.43
N VAL A 257 0.98 -6.52 -20.03
CA VAL A 257 0.19 -5.42 -20.61
C VAL A 257 -0.66 -5.89 -21.79
N GLY A 258 -0.14 -6.80 -22.63
CA GLY A 258 -0.91 -7.41 -23.73
C GLY A 258 -2.05 -8.31 -23.24
N GLY A 259 -2.03 -8.70 -21.96
CA GLY A 259 -3.05 -9.47 -21.28
C GLY A 259 -4.11 -8.67 -20.52
N CYS A 260 -3.90 -7.36 -20.38
CA CYS A 260 -4.68 -6.47 -19.52
C CYS A 260 -5.24 -5.30 -20.33
N PRO A 261 -6.26 -5.52 -21.18
CA PRO A 261 -6.75 -4.52 -22.13
C PRO A 261 -7.32 -3.25 -21.48
N ASN A 262 -7.72 -3.30 -20.21
CA ASN A 262 -8.28 -2.16 -19.48
C ASN A 262 -7.24 -1.44 -18.60
N LEU A 263 -5.97 -1.81 -18.69
CA LEU A 263 -4.90 -1.17 -17.93
C LEU A 263 -4.78 0.30 -18.36
N CYS A 264 -5.05 1.21 -17.43
CA CYS A 264 -5.00 2.65 -17.63
C CYS A 264 -3.93 3.34 -16.78
N THR A 265 -3.44 2.69 -15.73
CA THR A 265 -2.43 3.25 -14.83
C THR A 265 -1.24 2.30 -14.68
N ILE A 266 -0.04 2.83 -14.93
CA ILE A 266 1.22 2.17 -14.59
C ILE A 266 2.00 3.10 -13.67
N TRP A 267 2.38 2.59 -12.51
CA TRP A 267 3.23 3.28 -11.54
C TRP A 267 4.42 2.42 -11.18
N ILE A 268 5.62 2.98 -11.27
CA ILE A 268 6.86 2.26 -10.96
C ILE A 268 7.69 3.11 -10.01
N THR A 269 7.92 2.60 -8.81
CA THR A 269 8.83 3.18 -7.82
C THR A 269 10.16 2.44 -7.88
N LEU A 270 11.15 3.05 -8.50
CA LEU A 270 12.53 2.58 -8.53
C LEU A 270 13.18 2.83 -7.17
N SER A 271 14.14 1.97 -6.83
CA SER A 271 14.61 1.76 -5.46
C SER A 271 15.12 3.03 -4.73
N ASP A 272 14.94 3.03 -3.40
CA ASP A 272 15.55 3.96 -2.43
C ASP A 272 16.95 3.48 -1.98
N ASP A 273 17.25 2.19 -2.19
CA ASP A 273 18.57 1.64 -1.90
C ASP A 273 19.52 2.15 -2.94
N ARG A 274 20.31 3.13 -2.51
CA ARG A 274 21.30 3.84 -3.31
C ARG A 274 22.41 2.93 -3.89
N ASN A 275 22.29 1.61 -3.82
CA ASN A 275 23.25 0.64 -4.36
C ASN A 275 22.75 -0.08 -5.62
N TYR A 276 21.53 0.19 -6.11
CA TYR A 276 20.94 -0.61 -7.18
C TYR A 276 20.25 0.23 -8.26
N CYS A 277 20.70 0.07 -9.50
CA CYS A 277 20.00 0.54 -10.70
C CYS A 277 19.19 -0.62 -11.29
N VAL A 278 17.95 -0.36 -11.73
CA VAL A 278 17.18 -1.32 -12.52
C VAL A 278 17.59 -1.15 -13.98
N ASP A 279 18.73 -1.74 -14.36
CA ASP A 279 19.40 -1.52 -15.66
C ASP A 279 18.52 -1.80 -16.88
N GLU A 280 17.46 -2.60 -16.72
CA GLU A 280 16.57 -3.00 -17.81
C GLU A 280 15.38 -2.05 -18.01
N PHE A 281 15.16 -1.10 -17.09
CA PHE A 281 14.11 -0.10 -17.19
C PHE A 281 14.55 1.08 -18.09
N THR A 282 14.53 0.84 -19.39
CA THR A 282 15.04 1.74 -20.44
C THR A 282 13.98 2.08 -21.49
N ASP A 283 14.30 2.99 -22.42
CA ASP A 283 13.39 3.33 -23.54
C ASP A 283 13.03 2.12 -24.41
N ASN A 284 13.89 1.09 -24.48
CA ASN A 284 13.58 -0.17 -25.18
C ASN A 284 12.39 -0.90 -24.55
N LEU A 285 12.32 -0.92 -23.23
CA LEU A 285 11.17 -1.48 -22.52
C LEU A 285 9.89 -0.71 -22.88
N ILE A 286 9.96 0.62 -22.92
CA ILE A 286 8.82 1.47 -23.28
C ILE A 286 8.38 1.23 -24.73
N SER A 287 9.33 1.17 -25.67
CA SER A 287 9.09 0.83 -27.07
C SER A 287 8.37 -0.52 -27.22
N ASP A 288 8.72 -1.48 -26.36
CA ASP A 288 8.15 -2.81 -26.36
C ASP A 288 6.72 -2.89 -25.83
N ILE A 289 6.35 -2.03 -24.89
CA ILE A 289 5.05 -2.09 -24.18
C ILE A 289 4.06 -1.04 -24.64
N ALA A 290 4.51 0.15 -25.06
CA ALA A 290 3.64 1.27 -25.44
C ALA A 290 2.61 0.91 -26.54
N PRO A 291 2.94 0.12 -27.59
CA PRO A 291 1.96 -0.31 -28.59
C PRO A 291 0.79 -1.15 -28.02
N HIS A 292 0.95 -1.70 -26.82
CA HIS A 292 -0.08 -2.50 -26.15
C HIS A 292 -0.90 -1.69 -25.13
N LEU A 293 -0.57 -0.41 -24.92
CA LEU A 293 -1.10 0.45 -23.87
C LEU A 293 -2.11 1.49 -24.38
N SER A 294 -2.98 1.06 -25.30
CA SER A 294 -3.98 1.95 -25.95
C SER A 294 -4.98 2.65 -25.01
N ASN A 295 -5.12 2.16 -23.77
CA ASN A 295 -5.99 2.73 -22.75
C ASN A 295 -5.23 3.43 -21.61
N LEU A 296 -3.92 3.60 -21.74
CA LEU A 296 -3.10 4.24 -20.70
C LEU A 296 -3.47 5.71 -20.56
N GLU A 297 -3.83 6.09 -19.34
CA GLU A 297 -4.18 7.44 -18.90
C GLU A 297 -3.10 8.02 -18.00
N SER A 298 -2.39 7.19 -17.22
CA SER A 298 -1.32 7.63 -16.32
C SER A 298 -0.10 6.72 -16.39
N PHE A 299 1.06 7.33 -16.60
CA PHE A 299 2.36 6.67 -16.48
C PHE A 299 3.25 7.45 -15.52
N THR A 300 3.70 6.80 -14.45
CA THR A 300 4.65 7.36 -13.50
C THR A 300 5.81 6.41 -13.32
N ALA A 301 7.03 6.92 -13.51
CA ALA A 301 8.25 6.26 -13.05
C ALA A 301 8.94 7.22 -12.09
N GLU A 302 9.02 6.82 -10.83
CA GLU A 302 9.54 7.62 -9.73
C GLU A 302 10.79 7.00 -9.13
N CYS A 303 11.69 7.85 -8.65
CA CYS A 303 12.82 7.46 -7.81
C CYS A 303 12.90 8.45 -6.65
N GLN A 304 13.18 7.97 -5.44
CA GLN A 304 13.42 8.86 -4.30
C GLN A 304 14.65 9.76 -4.53
N TYR A 305 15.65 9.25 -5.24
CA TYR A 305 16.85 9.99 -5.62
C TYR A 305 17.09 9.85 -7.12
N LYS A 306 17.48 10.95 -7.79
CA LYS A 306 17.89 10.92 -9.20
C LYS A 306 19.13 10.05 -9.42
N TYR A 307 20.09 10.11 -8.49
CA TYR A 307 21.36 9.39 -8.56
C TYR A 307 21.49 8.38 -7.40
N ASN A 308 22.15 7.25 -7.68
CA ASN A 308 22.57 6.26 -6.68
C ASN A 308 23.88 6.70 -5.97
N LEU A 309 24.41 5.89 -5.04
CA LEU A 309 25.67 6.14 -4.31
C LEU A 309 26.90 6.14 -5.21
N TYR A 310 26.82 5.51 -6.38
CA TYR A 310 27.87 5.48 -7.38
C TYR A 310 27.75 6.64 -8.38
N ASN A 311 26.84 7.58 -8.14
CA ASN A 311 26.57 8.75 -8.98
C ASN A 311 26.05 8.37 -10.39
N GLU A 312 25.39 7.23 -10.49
CA GLU A 312 24.68 6.78 -11.69
C GLU A 312 23.18 7.08 -11.55
N LEU A 313 22.48 7.23 -12.68
CA LEU A 313 21.04 7.54 -12.67
C LEU A 313 20.22 6.32 -12.23
N ASN A 314 19.20 6.54 -11.39
CA ASN A 314 18.26 5.48 -10.99
C ASN A 314 17.20 5.20 -12.04
N CYS A 315 16.84 6.19 -12.87
CA CYS A 315 15.91 6.04 -14.00
C CYS A 315 16.62 6.42 -15.30
N LEU A 316 16.67 5.48 -16.24
CA LEU A 316 17.36 5.63 -17.51
C LEU A 316 16.44 6.09 -18.65
N LEU A 317 15.16 6.36 -18.37
CA LEU A 317 14.21 6.83 -19.37
C LEU A 317 14.59 8.22 -19.88
N THR A 318 14.44 8.42 -21.19
CA THR A 318 14.76 9.69 -21.87
C THR A 318 13.53 10.29 -22.56
N MET A 319 13.74 11.34 -23.36
CA MET A 319 12.71 11.90 -24.25
C MET A 319 12.18 10.90 -25.29
N ASP A 320 12.93 9.84 -25.60
CA ASP A 320 12.48 8.80 -26.54
C ASP A 320 11.32 8.00 -25.95
N ALA A 321 11.39 7.61 -24.66
CA ALA A 321 10.26 6.99 -23.97
C ALA A 321 9.01 7.89 -23.96
N ILE A 322 9.20 9.20 -23.73
CA ILE A 322 8.08 10.17 -23.76
C ILE A 322 7.44 10.21 -25.16
N SER A 323 8.27 10.28 -26.20
CA SER A 323 7.78 10.31 -27.59
C SER A 323 6.99 9.04 -27.94
N LEU A 324 7.49 7.87 -27.54
CA LEU A 324 6.82 6.58 -27.75
C LEU A 324 5.49 6.49 -27.00
N LEU A 325 5.43 6.97 -25.75
CA LEU A 325 4.20 7.00 -24.97
C LEU A 325 3.17 7.93 -25.61
N LEU A 326 3.57 9.13 -26.05
CA LEU A 326 2.66 10.08 -26.71
C LEU A 326 2.18 9.57 -28.08
N GLU A 327 3.01 8.85 -28.82
CA GLU A 327 2.64 8.26 -30.11
C GLU A 327 1.62 7.13 -29.96
N HIS A 328 1.82 6.23 -28.98
CA HIS A 328 1.04 4.99 -28.86
C HIS A 328 -0.09 5.04 -27.82
N CYS A 329 -0.09 6.00 -26.90
CA CYS A 329 -1.06 6.11 -25.81
C CYS A 329 -1.93 7.37 -25.98
N PRO A 330 -2.92 7.36 -26.88
CA PRO A 330 -3.71 8.56 -27.22
C PRO A 330 -4.59 9.08 -26.08
N LYS A 331 -4.74 8.31 -24.99
CA LYS A 331 -5.49 8.68 -23.78
C LYS A 331 -4.60 9.17 -22.64
N LEU A 332 -3.29 9.28 -22.86
CA LEU A 332 -2.36 9.64 -21.79
C LEU A 332 -2.65 11.07 -21.30
N GLN A 333 -2.99 11.17 -20.02
CA GLN A 333 -3.33 12.42 -19.34
C GLN A 333 -2.32 12.79 -18.26
N THR A 334 -1.58 11.82 -17.72
CA THR A 334 -0.56 12.08 -16.69
C THR A 334 0.74 11.39 -17.05
N LEU A 335 1.82 12.17 -17.01
CA LEU A 335 3.20 11.69 -17.13
C LEU A 335 4.02 12.22 -15.94
N GLY A 336 4.41 11.31 -15.05
CA GLY A 336 4.83 11.65 -13.70
C GLY A 336 6.32 11.45 -13.38
N GLN A 337 6.83 12.36 -12.54
CA GLN A 337 8.18 12.39 -11.94
C GLN A 337 9.33 12.47 -12.93
N LEU A 338 9.21 13.39 -13.88
CA LEU A 338 10.20 13.58 -14.95
C LEU A 338 11.56 14.10 -14.46
N ASP A 339 11.64 14.64 -13.26
CA ASP A 339 12.89 15.09 -12.63
C ASP A 339 13.85 13.94 -12.32
N CYS A 340 13.33 12.75 -12.02
CA CYS A 340 14.16 11.58 -11.77
C CYS A 340 14.63 10.89 -13.06
N TRP A 341 14.12 11.29 -14.22
CA TRP A 341 14.46 10.72 -15.53
C TRP A 341 15.77 11.28 -16.06
N ASN A 342 16.32 10.60 -17.07
CA ASN A 342 17.49 11.06 -17.82
C ASN A 342 17.10 12.10 -18.88
N ILE A 343 16.49 13.20 -18.43
CA ILE A 343 16.14 14.36 -19.25
C ILE A 343 16.77 15.63 -18.66
N THR A 344 17.00 16.61 -19.52
CA THR A 344 17.50 17.93 -19.12
C THR A 344 16.36 18.90 -18.85
N ASP A 345 16.63 20.00 -18.13
CA ASP A 345 15.66 21.09 -17.95
C ASP A 345 15.21 21.70 -19.30
N SER A 346 16.10 21.68 -20.30
CA SER A 346 15.76 22.13 -21.65
C SER A 346 14.74 21.20 -22.31
N ASP A 347 14.93 19.88 -22.18
CA ASP A 347 13.99 18.89 -22.69
C ASP A 347 12.61 19.03 -22.04
N PHE A 348 12.58 19.18 -20.72
CA PHE A 348 11.33 19.41 -19.98
C PHE A 348 10.63 20.71 -20.41
N THR A 349 11.40 21.78 -20.62
CA THR A 349 10.86 23.07 -21.11
C THR A 349 10.26 22.91 -22.52
N GLN A 350 10.93 22.17 -23.40
CA GLN A 350 10.44 21.89 -24.75
C GLN A 350 9.18 21.02 -24.73
N LEU A 351 9.14 19.96 -23.92
CA LEU A 351 7.96 19.12 -23.74
C LEU A 351 6.77 19.94 -23.21
N SER A 352 6.99 20.76 -22.19
CA SER A 352 5.98 21.66 -21.63
C SER A 352 5.42 22.63 -22.68
N LEU A 353 6.26 23.09 -23.61
CA LEU A 353 5.83 23.91 -24.73
C LEU A 353 5.00 23.11 -25.75
N GLN A 354 5.41 21.89 -26.07
CA GLN A 354 4.68 20.99 -26.98
C GLN A 354 3.28 20.66 -26.44
N VAL A 355 3.17 20.30 -25.16
CA VAL A 355 1.88 20.06 -24.48
C VAL A 355 0.93 21.25 -24.68
N LYS A 356 1.45 22.48 -24.50
CA LYS A 356 0.67 23.71 -24.68
C LYS A 356 0.30 23.97 -26.14
N ILE A 357 1.24 23.78 -27.07
CA ILE A 357 1.04 24.00 -28.52
C ILE A 357 -0.01 23.03 -29.07
N HIS A 358 0.08 21.76 -28.67
CA HIS A 358 -0.81 20.71 -29.14
C HIS A 358 -2.12 20.61 -28.33
N ASN A 359 -2.27 21.43 -27.28
CA ASN A 359 -3.39 21.41 -26.35
C ASN A 359 -3.66 19.99 -25.81
N TRP A 360 -2.59 19.28 -25.45
CA TRP A 360 -2.71 17.99 -24.79
C TRP A 360 -3.23 18.21 -23.37
N ASP A 361 -4.20 17.39 -22.96
CA ASP A 361 -4.65 17.30 -21.56
C ASP A 361 -3.63 16.48 -20.74
N LEU A 362 -2.35 16.83 -20.86
CA LEU A 362 -1.23 16.11 -20.27
C LEU A 362 -0.66 16.89 -19.08
N LYS A 363 -0.82 16.34 -17.88
CA LYS A 363 -0.19 16.82 -16.67
C LYS A 363 1.23 16.25 -16.58
N LEU A 364 2.22 17.14 -16.65
CA LEU A 364 3.63 16.83 -16.37
C LEU A 364 3.89 17.04 -14.88
N LEU A 365 4.40 16.03 -14.19
CA LEU A 365 4.81 16.17 -12.79
C LEU A 365 6.34 16.24 -12.70
N GLN A 366 6.84 17.28 -12.01
CA GLN A 366 8.22 17.42 -11.58
C GLN A 366 8.23 17.32 -10.05
N GLY A 367 9.05 16.46 -9.47
CA GLY A 367 9.22 16.35 -8.02
C GLY A 367 9.64 17.69 -7.40
N TYR A 368 9.07 17.96 -6.21
CA TYR A 368 9.10 19.20 -5.42
C TYR A 368 8.10 20.31 -5.78
N GLU A 369 6.82 20.08 -5.48
CA GLU A 369 6.04 21.07 -4.72
C GLU A 369 5.85 20.53 -3.30
N ILE A 370 6.87 20.75 -2.44
CA ILE A 370 6.65 20.77 -1.00
C ILE A 370 6.13 22.17 -0.69
N SER A 371 4.81 22.30 -0.53
CA SER A 371 4.16 23.50 0.03
C SER A 371 3.81 23.28 1.49
#